data_AF-A0A8S0UTI5-F1
#
_entry.id   AF-A0A8S0UTI5-F1
#
_cell.length_a   1.000
_cell.length_b   1.000
_cell.length_c   1.000
_cell.angle_alpha   90.00
_cell.angle_beta   90.00
_cell.angle_gamma   90.00
#
_symmetry.space_group_name_H-M   'P 1'
#
loop_
_entity.id
_entity.type
_entity.pdbx_description
1 polymer ?
#
loop_
_entity_poly.entity_id
_entity_poly.type
_entity_poly.pdbx_seq_one_letter_code
_entity_poly.pdbx_strand_id
1 'polypeptide(L)'
;MSGPHSQCCENPPTLGSSTGIGHVEELGGLKCYISGSAGSKLAVILVSDVFGYEAPNLRKLADKVAAAGFYTVVPDFLNGDPYEPENVDRPFQIWIKDHGPDQGFEDAKPVIEALKSKGIEKIGAAGFCWGAKYAYIQDAVILQPSFVSLEDIQGKAYGLRFQFSILGAETDHRSPPELLKEFDATLNAKPEIDAFVKVFPGVSHGWSVRYKDDDEAAVKRAEEAHKDMLDWFIQSPPELLKEFDATLNAKPEIDAFVKVFPGVSHGWSVRYKDDDEAAVKRAEEAHKDMLDWFIQ
;
A
#
# COMPACT_ATOMS: atom_id res chain seq x y z
N MET A 1 5.74 0.01 36.83
CA MET A 1 4.96 -0.89 35.96
C MET A 1 4.82 -0.18 34.63
N SER A 2 5.59 -0.61 33.63
CA SER A 2 5.49 -0.14 32.25
C SER A 2 4.08 -0.43 31.73
N GLY A 3 3.39 0.59 31.21
CA GLY A 3 2.09 0.40 30.55
C GLY A 3 2.22 -0.56 29.35
N PRO A 4 1.10 -1.07 28.81
CA PRO A 4 1.14 -2.01 27.69
C PRO A 4 1.90 -1.35 26.52
N HIS A 5 3.04 -1.96 26.15
CA HIS A 5 3.82 -1.56 24.99
C HIS A 5 2.91 -1.67 23.75
N SER A 6 2.71 -0.54 23.05
CA SER A 6 1.93 -0.53 21.81
C SER A 6 2.67 -1.34 20.75
N GLN A 7 1.99 -2.24 20.03
CA GLN A 7 2.61 -2.97 18.91
C GLN A 7 3.14 -2.04 17.80
N CYS A 8 2.69 -0.78 17.76
CA CYS A 8 3.30 0.28 16.94
C CYS A 8 4.80 0.48 17.21
N CYS A 9 5.30 0.10 18.40
CA CYS A 9 6.68 0.34 18.82
C CYS A 9 7.55 -0.93 18.83
N GLU A 10 6.99 -2.09 18.50
CA GLU A 10 7.72 -3.36 18.49
C GLU A 10 8.68 -3.47 17.29
N ASN A 11 9.74 -4.25 17.45
CA ASN A 11 10.75 -4.51 16.41
C ASN A 11 11.27 -3.24 15.70
N PRO A 12 11.80 -2.24 16.45
CA PRO A 12 12.35 -1.05 15.84
C PRO A 12 13.50 -1.41 14.88
N PRO A 13 13.54 -0.84 13.67
CA PRO A 13 14.64 -1.05 12.75
C PRO A 13 15.89 -0.30 13.22
N THR A 14 17.06 -0.81 12.88
CA THR A 14 18.29 -0.01 12.91
C THR A 14 18.28 0.93 11.70
N LEU A 15 18.14 2.24 11.94
CA LEU A 15 18.11 3.23 10.87
C LEU A 15 19.46 3.33 10.16
N GLY A 16 19.43 3.58 8.85
CA GLY A 16 20.63 3.65 8.03
C GLY A 16 20.44 4.61 6.86
N SER A 17 21.14 5.74 6.90
CA SER A 17 21.08 6.76 5.85
C SER A 17 21.60 6.28 4.49
N SER A 18 22.39 5.21 4.47
CA SER A 18 22.95 4.59 3.26
C SER A 18 22.15 3.38 2.74
N THR A 19 20.99 3.05 3.32
CA THR A 19 20.19 1.94 2.82
C THR A 19 19.41 2.34 1.57
N GLY A 20 19.42 1.45 0.57
CA GLY A 20 18.71 1.58 -0.69
C GLY A 20 19.60 2.07 -1.83
N ILE A 21 19.10 1.98 -3.07
CA ILE A 21 19.82 2.40 -4.30
C ILE A 21 19.36 3.75 -4.84
N GLY A 22 18.27 4.29 -4.30
CA GLY A 22 17.76 5.63 -4.57
C GLY A 22 18.59 6.71 -3.87
N HIS A 23 18.05 7.91 -3.81
CA HIS A 23 18.72 9.08 -3.25
C HIS A 23 17.77 9.92 -2.40
N VAL A 24 18.32 10.75 -1.53
CA VAL A 24 17.54 11.72 -0.78
C VAL A 24 17.58 13.06 -1.50
N GLU A 25 16.42 13.63 -1.78
CA GLU A 25 16.28 15.00 -2.30
C GLU A 25 15.14 15.73 -1.56
N GLU A 26 15.11 17.06 -1.70
CA GLU A 26 13.99 17.85 -1.20
C GLU A 26 12.87 17.87 -2.24
N LEU A 27 11.65 17.53 -1.83
CA LEU A 27 10.46 17.55 -2.67
C LEU A 27 9.27 18.03 -1.85
N GLY A 28 8.60 19.09 -2.31
CA GLY A 28 7.45 19.65 -1.59
C GLY A 28 7.82 20.23 -0.21
N GLY A 29 9.08 20.64 0.00
CA GLY A 29 9.57 21.17 1.28
C GLY A 29 9.97 20.09 2.30
N LEU A 30 9.87 18.81 1.95
CA LEU A 30 10.29 17.69 2.79
C LEU A 30 11.53 17.01 2.22
N LYS A 31 12.35 16.44 3.09
CA LYS A 31 13.31 15.42 2.67
C LYS A 31 12.54 14.18 2.23
N CYS A 32 12.89 13.67 1.07
CA CYS A 32 12.26 12.49 0.49
C CYS A 32 13.35 11.53 0.03
N TYR A 33 13.23 10.26 0.40
CA TYR A 33 13.95 9.21 -0.32
C TYR A 33 13.21 8.93 -1.62
N ILE A 34 13.92 8.99 -2.74
CA ILE A 34 13.37 8.86 -4.08
C ILE A 34 14.07 7.73 -4.82
N SER A 35 13.28 6.92 -5.52
CA SER A 35 13.76 5.85 -6.38
C SER A 35 12.93 5.79 -7.67
N GLY A 36 13.52 5.28 -8.75
CA GLY A 36 12.85 5.13 -10.05
C GLY A 36 13.14 6.23 -11.06
N SER A 37 12.61 6.07 -12.26
CA SER A 37 12.90 6.95 -13.40
C SER A 37 12.14 8.27 -13.31
N ALA A 38 12.84 9.40 -13.43
CA ALA A 38 12.23 10.73 -13.54
C ALA A 38 11.33 10.91 -14.77
N GLY A 39 11.40 10.00 -15.76
CA GLY A 39 10.51 9.96 -16.91
C GLY A 39 9.22 9.17 -16.70
N SER A 40 9.03 8.53 -15.54
CA SER A 40 7.79 7.81 -15.26
C SER A 40 6.61 8.77 -15.17
N LYS A 41 5.42 8.30 -15.59
CA LYS A 41 4.15 9.03 -15.48
C LYS A 41 3.34 8.61 -14.26
N LEU A 42 3.77 7.57 -13.57
CA LEU A 42 3.11 6.97 -12.43
C LEU A 42 4.00 7.15 -11.20
N ALA A 43 3.45 7.65 -10.11
CA ALA A 43 4.18 7.75 -8.85
C ALA A 43 3.48 6.98 -7.73
N VAL A 44 4.28 6.50 -6.78
CA VAL A 44 3.78 5.93 -5.52
C VAL A 44 4.46 6.65 -4.36
N ILE A 45 3.66 7.22 -3.46
CA ILE A 45 4.13 7.80 -2.20
C ILE A 45 4.06 6.71 -1.13
N LEU A 46 5.18 6.34 -0.51
CA LEU A 46 5.20 5.45 0.65
C LEU A 46 5.28 6.29 1.94
N VAL A 47 4.29 6.16 2.81
CA VAL A 47 4.17 6.88 4.08
C VAL A 47 4.68 5.98 5.21
N SER A 48 5.79 6.36 5.83
CA SER A 48 6.47 5.52 6.83
C SER A 48 5.60 5.18 8.03
N ASP A 49 6.04 4.16 8.79
CA ASP A 49 5.61 4.00 10.16
C ASP A 49 6.28 5.04 11.08
N VAL A 50 6.14 4.84 12.40
CA VAL A 50 6.67 5.74 13.43
C VAL A 50 8.20 5.85 13.41
N PHE A 51 8.92 4.95 12.74
CA PHE A 51 10.39 4.96 12.68
C PHE A 51 10.95 5.78 11.52
N GLY A 52 10.09 6.30 10.66
CA GLY A 52 10.47 7.27 9.63
C GLY A 52 11.02 6.68 8.33
N TYR A 53 11.31 7.57 7.39
CA TYR A 53 11.71 7.23 6.02
C TYR A 53 13.11 6.61 5.89
N GLU A 54 13.89 6.61 6.98
CA GLU A 54 15.23 5.98 7.03
C GLU A 54 15.19 4.49 7.37
N ALA A 55 14.00 3.93 7.61
CA ALA A 55 13.84 2.51 7.88
C ALA A 55 14.33 1.66 6.67
N PRO A 56 15.30 0.75 6.87
CA PRO A 56 15.92 -0.02 5.79
C PRO A 56 14.95 -0.74 4.87
N ASN A 57 13.99 -1.48 5.43
CA ASN A 57 13.05 -2.26 4.65
C ASN A 57 12.03 -1.39 3.92
N LEU A 58 11.70 -0.20 4.43
CA LEU A 58 10.86 0.76 3.72
C LEU A 58 11.57 1.31 2.49
N ARG A 59 12.87 1.62 2.60
CA ARG A 59 13.69 2.05 1.44
C ARG A 59 13.89 0.93 0.42
N LYS A 60 14.14 -0.31 0.87
CA LYS A 60 14.17 -1.49 -0.02
C LYS A 60 12.84 -1.68 -0.75
N LEU A 61 11.71 -1.50 -0.05
CA LEU A 61 10.39 -1.53 -0.67
C LEU A 61 10.22 -0.40 -1.70
N ALA A 62 10.70 0.81 -1.40
CA ALA A 62 10.69 1.91 -2.35
C ALA A 62 11.44 1.58 -3.64
N ASP A 63 12.63 0.96 -3.52
CA ASP A 63 13.40 0.50 -4.68
C ASP A 63 12.70 -0.60 -5.47
N LYS A 64 12.02 -1.52 -4.78
CA LYS A 64 11.21 -2.57 -5.40
C LYS A 64 10.01 -1.99 -6.17
N VAL A 65 9.34 -0.98 -5.61
CA VAL A 65 8.24 -0.27 -6.29
C VAL A 65 8.76 0.51 -7.50
N ALA A 66 9.92 1.15 -7.37
CA ALA A 66 10.58 1.81 -8.48
C ALA A 66 10.95 0.85 -9.62
N ALA A 67 11.44 -0.35 -9.28
CA ALA A 67 11.74 -1.40 -10.25
C ALA A 67 10.50 -1.90 -11.00
N ALA A 68 9.30 -1.72 -10.44
CA ALA A 68 8.03 -2.02 -11.11
C ALA A 68 7.56 -0.88 -12.05
N GLY A 69 8.35 0.19 -12.22
CA GLY A 69 8.10 1.25 -13.20
C GLY A 69 7.54 2.56 -12.64
N PHE A 70 7.38 2.65 -11.32
CA PHE A 70 6.89 3.86 -10.66
C PHE A 70 8.03 4.84 -10.32
N TYR A 71 7.69 6.13 -10.26
CA TYR A 71 8.50 7.12 -9.53
C TYR A 71 8.11 7.04 -8.05
N THR A 72 8.97 6.47 -7.22
CA THR A 72 8.65 6.20 -5.82
C THR A 72 9.24 7.25 -4.90
N VAL A 73 8.41 7.76 -3.98
CA VAL A 73 8.79 8.80 -3.02
C VAL A 73 8.44 8.35 -1.61
N VAL A 74 9.38 8.50 -0.68
CA VAL A 74 9.17 8.27 0.76
C VAL A 74 9.45 9.57 1.50
N PRO A 75 8.42 10.39 1.76
CA PRO A 75 8.59 11.68 2.44
C PRO A 75 8.85 11.53 3.94
N ASP A 76 9.67 12.43 4.48
CA ASP A 76 9.89 12.58 5.91
C ASP A 76 8.75 13.36 6.58
N PHE A 77 7.56 12.76 6.68
CA PHE A 77 6.41 13.36 7.35
C PHE A 77 6.59 13.51 8.87
N LEU A 78 7.64 12.93 9.43
CA LEU A 78 8.01 13.09 10.83
C LEU A 78 8.96 14.28 11.04
N ASN A 79 9.32 15.01 9.98
CA ASN A 79 10.15 16.23 10.03
C ASN A 79 11.48 16.02 10.78
N GLY A 80 12.14 14.88 10.54
CA GLY A 80 13.40 14.51 11.18
C GLY A 80 13.27 14.06 12.63
N ASP A 81 12.05 13.77 13.09
CA ASP A 81 11.73 13.38 14.47
C ASP A 81 11.06 11.99 14.56
N PRO A 82 11.71 10.91 14.08
CA PRO A 82 11.18 9.56 14.20
C PRO A 82 11.06 9.13 15.68
N TYR A 83 10.18 8.18 15.97
CA TYR A 83 10.04 7.65 17.31
C TYR A 83 11.27 6.81 17.71
N GLU A 84 11.90 7.19 18.83
CA GLU A 84 13.05 6.51 19.40
C GLU A 84 12.66 5.74 20.67
N PRO A 85 12.56 4.39 20.63
CA PRO A 85 12.13 3.61 21.79
C PRO A 85 13.04 3.73 23.02
N GLU A 86 14.32 4.05 22.81
CA GLU A 86 15.31 4.21 23.87
C GLU A 86 15.21 5.57 24.58
N ASN A 87 14.47 6.53 23.99
CA ASN A 87 14.26 7.85 24.58
C ASN A 87 13.19 7.80 25.68
N VAL A 88 13.65 7.51 26.91
CA VAL A 88 12.79 7.40 28.09
C VAL A 88 12.08 8.71 28.47
N ASP A 89 12.63 9.87 28.09
CA ASP A 89 12.05 11.18 28.37
C ASP A 89 10.90 11.54 27.42
N ARG A 90 10.84 10.85 26.27
CA ARG A 90 9.79 11.04 25.25
C ARG A 90 9.14 9.71 24.87
N PRO A 91 8.40 9.07 25.80
CA PRO A 91 7.66 7.85 25.50
C PRO A 91 6.63 8.10 24.40
N PHE A 92 6.20 7.00 23.75
CA PHE A 92 5.29 7.04 22.61
C PHE A 92 4.05 7.94 22.80
N GLN A 93 3.44 7.93 23.99
CA GLN A 93 2.24 8.72 24.30
C GLN A 93 2.48 10.24 24.34
N ILE A 94 3.74 10.66 24.52
CA ILE A 94 4.16 12.06 24.43
C ILE A 94 4.51 12.37 22.97
N TRP A 95 5.37 11.56 22.35
CA TRP A 95 5.80 11.73 20.96
C TRP A 95 4.62 11.84 19.99
N ILE A 96 3.62 10.96 20.10
CA ILE A 96 2.48 10.91 19.16
C ILE A 96 1.62 12.18 19.16
N LYS A 97 1.69 13.03 20.21
CA LYS A 97 0.94 14.28 20.27
C LYS A 97 1.47 15.34 19.30
N ASP A 98 2.76 15.27 19.00
CA ASP A 98 3.42 16.18 18.06
C ASP A 98 3.28 15.70 16.60
N HIS A 99 2.93 14.43 16.41
CA HIS A 99 2.85 13.74 15.12
C HIS A 99 1.41 13.26 14.82
N GLY A 100 0.45 14.16 15.02
CA GLY A 100 -0.97 13.92 14.77
C GLY A 100 -1.37 13.94 13.29
N PRO A 101 -2.59 13.47 12.97
CA PRO A 101 -3.06 13.24 11.60
C PRO A 101 -3.10 14.50 10.71
N ASP A 102 -3.41 15.66 11.28
CA ASP A 102 -3.69 16.86 10.50
C ASP A 102 -2.45 17.38 9.75
N GLN A 103 -1.27 17.29 10.37
CA GLN A 103 -0.04 17.81 9.78
C GLN A 103 0.38 17.00 8.55
N GLY A 104 0.30 15.66 8.62
CA GLY A 104 0.69 14.81 7.48
C GLY A 104 -0.19 15.02 6.24
N PHE A 105 -1.48 15.33 6.40
CA PHE A 105 -2.34 15.68 5.26
C PHE A 105 -1.96 17.00 4.61
N GLU A 106 -1.62 18.02 5.41
CA GLU A 106 -1.16 19.31 4.89
C GLU A 106 0.21 19.19 4.22
N ASP A 107 1.12 18.43 4.81
CA ASP A 107 2.46 18.17 4.30
C ASP A 107 2.46 17.34 3.00
N ALA A 108 1.45 16.49 2.80
CA ALA A 108 1.30 15.72 1.56
C ALA A 108 0.93 16.58 0.34
N LYS A 109 0.21 17.70 0.53
CA LYS A 109 -0.23 18.58 -0.56
C LYS A 109 0.94 19.13 -1.40
N PRO A 110 1.97 19.78 -0.83
CA PRO A 110 3.08 20.29 -1.62
C PRO A 110 3.91 19.16 -2.29
N VAL A 111 3.98 17.97 -1.69
CA VAL A 111 4.61 16.80 -2.32
C VAL A 111 3.84 16.38 -3.58
N ILE A 112 2.51 16.27 -3.48
CA ILE A 112 1.63 15.93 -4.62
C ILE A 112 1.76 16.98 -5.74
N GLU A 113 1.73 18.27 -5.41
CA GLU A 113 1.85 19.33 -6.40
C GLU A 113 3.23 19.34 -7.07
N ALA A 114 4.30 19.03 -6.32
CA ALA A 114 5.63 18.87 -6.89
C ALA A 114 5.70 17.67 -7.84
N LEU A 115 5.07 16.55 -7.51
CA LEU A 115 4.98 15.38 -8.41
C LEU A 115 4.24 15.72 -9.71
N LYS A 116 3.07 16.36 -9.62
CA LYS A 116 2.33 16.82 -10.81
C LYS A 116 3.16 17.77 -11.68
N SER A 117 3.89 18.68 -11.06
CA SER A 117 4.77 19.64 -11.76
C SER A 117 5.94 18.96 -12.47
N LYS A 118 6.39 17.79 -12.01
CA LYS A 118 7.37 16.93 -12.70
C LYS A 118 6.77 16.14 -13.87
N GLY A 119 5.47 16.26 -14.12
CA GLY A 119 4.77 15.57 -15.20
C GLY A 119 4.29 14.16 -14.83
N ILE A 120 4.17 13.86 -13.53
CA ILE A 120 3.44 12.69 -13.04
C ILE A 120 1.94 12.88 -13.31
N GLU A 121 1.31 11.88 -13.91
CA GLU A 121 -0.10 11.91 -14.31
C GLU A 121 -0.99 11.16 -13.32
N LYS A 122 -0.47 10.12 -12.67
CA LYS A 122 -1.19 9.35 -11.64
C LYS A 122 -0.30 9.13 -10.42
N ILE A 123 -0.89 9.29 -9.24
CA ILE A 123 -0.21 9.15 -7.96
C ILE A 123 -1.02 8.17 -7.12
N GLY A 124 -0.40 7.09 -6.67
CA GLY A 124 -0.90 6.24 -5.60
C GLY A 124 -0.17 6.53 -4.29
N ALA A 125 -0.72 6.07 -3.17
CA ALA A 125 -0.07 6.17 -1.87
C ALA A 125 -0.16 4.84 -1.11
N ALA A 126 0.91 4.38 -0.47
CA ALA A 126 0.85 3.28 0.48
C ALA A 126 1.29 3.72 1.87
N GLY A 127 0.50 3.41 2.90
CA GLY A 127 0.78 3.80 4.28
C GLY A 127 0.96 2.60 5.20
N PHE A 128 1.93 2.69 6.11
CA PHE A 128 2.30 1.62 7.02
C PHE A 128 2.13 2.05 8.48
N CYS A 129 1.37 1.31 9.31
CA CYS A 129 1.20 1.64 10.74
C CYS A 129 0.68 3.07 10.93
N TRP A 130 1.50 3.99 11.45
CA TRP A 130 1.15 5.40 11.60
C TRP A 130 0.79 6.01 10.24
N GLY A 131 1.57 5.70 9.20
CA GLY A 131 1.36 6.18 7.83
C GLY A 131 0.02 5.77 7.21
N ALA A 132 -0.63 4.72 7.72
CA ALA A 132 -1.94 4.24 7.26
C ALA A 132 -3.02 5.32 7.29
N LYS A 133 -3.01 6.16 8.34
CA LYS A 133 -3.98 7.24 8.54
C LYS A 133 -3.83 8.36 7.50
N TYR A 134 -2.70 8.46 6.82
CA TYR A 134 -2.36 9.54 5.90
C TYR A 134 -2.40 9.12 4.43
N ALA A 135 -2.50 7.81 4.15
CA ALA A 135 -2.54 7.30 2.78
C ALA A 135 -3.84 7.63 2.02
N TYR A 136 -4.88 8.16 2.68
CA TYR A 136 -6.18 8.54 2.08
C TYR A 136 -6.12 9.70 1.07
N ILE A 137 -4.94 10.22 0.76
CA ILE A 137 -4.71 11.35 -0.14
C ILE A 137 -4.92 11.01 -1.63
N GLN A 138 -4.89 9.73 -2.02
CA GLN A 138 -4.97 9.23 -3.40
C GLN A 138 -5.51 7.77 -3.45
N ASP A 139 -5.43 7.10 -4.59
CA ASP A 139 -5.57 5.63 -4.67
C ASP A 139 -4.58 4.97 -3.69
N ALA A 140 -5.11 4.24 -2.72
CA ALA A 140 -4.37 3.96 -1.49
C ALA A 140 -4.18 2.45 -1.24
N VAL A 141 -3.01 2.07 -0.72
CA VAL A 141 -2.83 0.77 -0.06
C VAL A 141 -2.48 1.02 1.40
N ILE A 142 -3.28 0.45 2.29
CA ILE A 142 -3.08 0.58 3.73
C ILE A 142 -2.56 -0.75 4.24
N LEU A 143 -1.35 -0.74 4.79
CA LEU A 143 -0.75 -1.92 5.41
C LEU A 143 -0.67 -1.71 6.92
N GLN A 144 -1.02 -2.75 7.68
CA GLN A 144 -1.02 -2.78 9.15
C GLN A 144 -1.62 -1.51 9.76
N PRO A 145 -2.91 -1.22 9.54
CA PRO A 145 -3.50 0.07 9.89
C PRO A 145 -3.34 0.43 11.38
N SER A 146 -2.89 1.64 11.68
CA SER A 146 -3.02 2.24 13.01
C SER A 146 -3.77 3.56 12.91
N PHE A 147 -4.59 3.87 13.91
CA PHE A 147 -5.39 5.11 14.00
C PHE A 147 -6.44 5.29 12.90
N VAL A 148 -6.69 4.26 12.10
CA VAL A 148 -7.80 4.18 11.14
C VAL A 148 -9.04 3.69 11.87
N SER A 149 -10.14 4.43 11.72
CA SER A 149 -11.44 4.17 12.33
C SER A 149 -12.48 3.81 11.28
N LEU A 150 -13.61 3.24 11.72
CA LEU A 150 -14.77 3.04 10.84
C LEU A 150 -15.29 4.35 10.23
N GLU A 151 -15.15 5.48 10.92
CA GLU A 151 -15.56 6.78 10.39
C GLU A 151 -14.73 7.19 9.17
N ASP A 152 -13.44 6.88 9.19
CA ASP A 152 -12.53 7.08 8.04
C ASP A 152 -12.97 6.22 6.86
N ILE A 153 -13.25 4.92 7.10
CA ILE A 153 -13.71 3.96 6.10
C ILE A 153 -15.15 4.25 5.62
N GLN A 154 -15.94 4.96 6.42
CA GLN A 154 -17.22 5.49 5.98
C GLN A 154 -17.07 6.75 5.14
N GLY A 155 -15.87 7.33 5.04
CA GLY A 155 -15.60 8.56 4.31
C GLY A 155 -16.24 9.78 4.95
N LYS A 156 -16.59 9.72 6.24
CA LYS A 156 -17.21 10.83 6.97
C LYS A 156 -16.19 11.91 7.32
N ALA A 157 -14.96 11.51 7.64
CA ALA A 157 -13.90 12.44 8.01
C ALA A 157 -13.30 13.19 6.80
N TYR A 158 -13.04 12.49 5.69
CA TYR A 158 -12.27 13.05 4.57
C TYR A 158 -12.93 12.89 3.19
N GLY A 159 -14.08 12.20 3.09
CA GLY A 159 -14.71 11.83 1.83
C GLY A 159 -13.91 10.76 1.08
N LEU A 160 -14.38 9.52 1.05
CA LEU A 160 -13.72 8.49 0.24
C LEU A 160 -14.07 8.69 -1.22
N ARG A 161 -13.06 9.01 -2.04
CA ARG A 161 -13.20 9.20 -3.49
C ARG A 161 -12.25 8.31 -4.31
N PHE A 162 -11.48 7.47 -3.63
CA PHE A 162 -10.37 6.72 -4.21
C PHE A 162 -10.55 5.23 -3.93
N GLN A 163 -9.88 4.40 -4.72
CA GLN A 163 -9.89 2.95 -4.53
C GLN A 163 -8.86 2.58 -3.46
N PHE A 164 -9.11 1.54 -2.68
CA PHE A 164 -8.13 1.14 -1.67
C PHE A 164 -8.06 -0.34 -1.31
N SER A 165 -6.82 -0.79 -1.08
CA SER A 165 -6.56 -2.08 -0.47
C SER A 165 -6.18 -1.91 1.00
N ILE A 166 -6.70 -2.77 1.88
CA ILE A 166 -6.33 -2.85 3.29
C ILE A 166 -5.73 -4.24 3.56
N LEU A 167 -4.45 -4.27 3.88
CA LEU A 167 -3.73 -5.47 4.27
C LEU A 167 -3.53 -5.39 5.79
N GLY A 168 -4.06 -6.37 6.53
CA GLY A 168 -3.96 -6.43 7.99
C GLY A 168 -3.31 -7.72 8.50
N ALA A 169 -2.92 -7.73 9.77
CA ALA A 169 -2.25 -8.86 10.42
C ALA A 169 -3.21 -9.60 11.37
N GLU A 170 -3.15 -10.93 11.39
CA GLU A 170 -4.00 -11.76 12.25
C GLU A 170 -3.78 -11.49 13.76
N THR A 171 -2.54 -11.25 14.18
CA THR A 171 -2.18 -11.06 15.61
C THR A 171 -2.04 -9.59 16.01
N ASP A 172 -2.63 -8.69 15.22
CA ASP A 172 -2.59 -7.25 15.42
C ASP A 172 -3.71 -6.79 16.37
N HIS A 173 -3.35 -6.21 17.52
CA HIS A 173 -4.30 -5.67 18.49
C HIS A 173 -4.68 -4.21 18.20
N ARG A 174 -4.00 -3.54 17.25
CA ARG A 174 -4.31 -2.17 16.82
C ARG A 174 -5.42 -2.17 15.77
N SER A 175 -5.33 -3.10 14.81
CA SER A 175 -6.37 -3.37 13.82
C SER A 175 -6.70 -4.86 13.80
N PRO A 176 -7.41 -5.37 14.82
CA PRO A 176 -7.71 -6.79 14.92
C PRO A 176 -8.61 -7.28 13.77
N PRO A 177 -8.58 -8.59 13.44
CA PRO A 177 -9.37 -9.15 12.35
C PRO A 177 -10.86 -8.79 12.40
N GLU A 178 -11.44 -8.63 13.58
CA GLU A 178 -12.82 -8.19 13.77
C GLU A 178 -13.06 -6.79 13.21
N LEU A 179 -12.15 -5.84 13.48
CA LEU A 179 -12.22 -4.49 12.93
C LEU A 179 -12.02 -4.50 11.41
N LEU A 180 -11.09 -5.32 10.91
CA LEU A 180 -10.86 -5.45 9.47
C LEU A 180 -12.07 -6.05 8.73
N LYS A 181 -12.80 -6.96 9.36
CA LYS A 181 -14.09 -7.47 8.85
C LYS A 181 -15.15 -6.37 8.82
N GLU A 182 -15.20 -5.49 9.82
CA GLU A 182 -16.11 -4.34 9.79
C GLU A 182 -15.73 -3.34 8.69
N PHE A 183 -14.44 -3.14 8.43
CA PHE A 183 -13.97 -2.34 7.29
C PHE A 183 -14.44 -2.98 5.98
N ASP A 184 -14.13 -4.25 5.76
CA ASP A 184 -14.54 -5.00 4.58
C ASP A 184 -16.06 -4.92 4.35
N ALA A 185 -16.87 -5.16 5.39
CA ALA A 185 -18.33 -5.05 5.28
C ALA A 185 -18.81 -3.63 4.93
N THR A 186 -18.19 -2.60 5.51
CA THR A 186 -18.50 -1.19 5.21
C THR A 186 -18.19 -0.84 3.75
N LEU A 187 -17.14 -1.44 3.19
CA LEU A 187 -16.68 -1.20 1.83
C LEU A 187 -17.48 -1.96 0.79
N ASN A 188 -17.82 -3.22 1.09
CA ASN A 188 -18.72 -4.00 0.25
C ASN A 188 -20.12 -3.39 0.15
N ALA A 189 -20.52 -2.55 1.12
CA ALA A 189 -21.75 -1.76 1.05
C ALA A 189 -21.68 -0.54 0.11
N LYS A 190 -20.50 -0.24 -0.46
CA LYS A 190 -20.22 0.87 -1.37
C LYS A 190 -19.67 0.37 -2.71
N PRO A 191 -20.49 -0.25 -3.56
CA PRO A 191 -20.03 -0.90 -4.80
C PRO A 191 -19.42 0.07 -5.81
N GLU A 192 -19.57 1.38 -5.63
CA GLU A 192 -18.93 2.43 -6.42
C GLU A 192 -17.44 2.64 -6.10
N ILE A 193 -16.95 2.03 -5.02
CA ILE A 193 -15.54 2.07 -4.59
C ILE A 193 -14.94 0.68 -4.77
N ASP A 194 -13.91 0.56 -5.60
CA ASP A 194 -13.13 -0.69 -5.64
C ASP A 194 -12.28 -0.78 -4.37
N ALA A 195 -12.46 -1.86 -3.63
CA ALA A 195 -11.76 -2.09 -2.38
C ALA A 195 -11.44 -3.56 -2.15
N PHE A 196 -10.30 -3.82 -1.50
CA PHE A 196 -9.86 -5.18 -1.17
C PHE A 196 -9.30 -5.23 0.24
N VAL A 197 -9.87 -6.09 1.10
CA VAL A 197 -9.36 -6.30 2.46
C VAL A 197 -8.82 -7.73 2.59
N LYS A 198 -7.57 -7.88 3.05
CA LYS A 198 -6.92 -9.17 3.30
C LYS A 198 -6.29 -9.20 4.68
N VAL A 199 -6.52 -10.28 5.42
CA VAL A 199 -5.85 -10.57 6.69
C VAL A 199 -4.77 -11.62 6.47
N PHE A 200 -3.53 -11.30 6.83
CA PHE A 200 -2.39 -12.20 6.71
C PHE A 200 -2.28 -13.07 7.98
N PRO A 201 -2.27 -14.40 7.85
CA PRO A 201 -2.18 -15.30 9.00
C PRO A 201 -0.75 -15.41 9.53
N GLY A 202 -0.62 -15.54 10.85
CA GLY A 202 0.64 -15.76 11.56
C GLY A 202 1.57 -14.56 11.64
N VAL A 203 1.11 -13.36 11.27
CA VAL A 203 1.90 -12.13 11.33
C VAL A 203 1.32 -11.13 12.33
N SER A 204 2.18 -10.24 12.84
CA SER A 204 1.83 -9.18 13.80
C SER A 204 1.94 -7.80 13.17
N HIS A 205 1.50 -6.77 13.89
CA HIS A 205 1.65 -5.38 13.46
C HIS A 205 3.10 -5.10 13.01
N GLY A 206 3.31 -4.48 11.86
CA GLY A 206 4.66 -4.18 11.38
C GLY A 206 5.25 -5.15 10.39
N TRP A 207 4.64 -6.32 10.18
CA TRP A 207 5.25 -7.43 9.44
C TRP A 207 5.77 -7.05 8.06
N SER A 208 5.14 -6.08 7.41
CA SER A 208 5.46 -5.70 6.03
C SER A 208 6.75 -4.88 5.89
N VAL A 209 7.21 -4.21 6.95
CA VAL A 209 8.38 -3.31 6.91
C VAL A 209 9.32 -3.42 8.12
N ARG A 210 8.98 -4.24 9.13
CA ARG A 210 9.81 -4.45 10.33
C ARG A 210 10.28 -5.91 10.51
N TYR A 211 10.14 -6.73 9.47
CA TYR A 211 10.67 -8.10 9.45
C TYR A 211 12.20 -8.11 9.48
N LYS A 212 12.78 -9.21 9.96
CA LYS A 212 14.23 -9.42 9.93
C LYS A 212 14.61 -10.19 8.67
N ASP A 213 15.71 -9.79 8.02
CA ASP A 213 16.18 -10.42 6.79
C ASP A 213 16.61 -11.89 6.98
N ASP A 214 16.92 -12.31 8.22
CA ASP A 214 17.32 -13.68 8.57
C ASP A 214 16.14 -14.60 8.94
N ASP A 215 14.91 -14.09 8.95
CA ASP A 215 13.68 -14.86 9.13
C ASP A 215 12.98 -15.07 7.79
N GLU A 216 13.28 -16.19 7.12
CA GLU A 216 12.73 -16.52 5.80
C GLU A 216 11.20 -16.52 5.76
N ALA A 217 10.55 -16.94 6.86
CA ALA A 217 9.09 -16.99 6.92
C ALA A 217 8.50 -15.58 7.01
N ALA A 218 9.10 -14.70 7.81
CA ALA A 218 8.71 -13.30 7.90
C ALA A 218 8.96 -12.55 6.57
N VAL A 219 10.11 -12.79 5.93
CA VAL A 219 10.44 -12.24 4.60
C VAL A 219 9.39 -12.66 3.58
N LYS A 220 9.04 -13.96 3.51
CA LYS A 220 8.04 -14.46 2.57
C LYS A 220 6.67 -13.79 2.76
N ARG A 221 6.25 -13.55 4.00
CA ARG A 221 4.98 -12.88 4.30
C ARG A 221 5.01 -11.39 3.98
N ALA A 222 6.13 -10.71 4.21
CA ALA A 222 6.31 -9.33 3.79
C ALA A 222 6.28 -9.20 2.27
N GLU A 223 6.99 -10.09 1.57
CA GLU A 223 7.04 -10.14 0.11
C GLU A 223 5.66 -10.40 -0.52
N GLU A 224 4.85 -11.27 0.08
CA GLU A 224 3.45 -11.50 -0.31
C GLU A 224 2.62 -10.21 -0.18
N ALA A 225 2.74 -9.48 0.93
CA ALA A 225 2.04 -8.21 1.13
C ALA A 225 2.52 -7.11 0.18
N HIS A 226 3.83 -7.05 -0.12
CA HIS A 226 4.37 -6.12 -1.12
C HIS A 226 3.87 -6.43 -2.53
N LYS A 227 3.71 -7.71 -2.87
CA LYS A 227 3.15 -8.12 -4.14
C LYS A 227 1.69 -7.70 -4.25
N ASP A 228 0.88 -7.96 -3.23
CA ASP A 228 -0.53 -7.54 -3.21
C ASP A 228 -0.67 -6.02 -3.33
N MET A 229 0.22 -5.25 -2.68
CA MET A 229 0.31 -3.79 -2.82
C MET A 229 0.66 -3.36 -4.25
N LEU A 230 1.67 -3.97 -4.87
CA LEU A 230 2.07 -3.63 -6.25
C LEU A 230 0.98 -3.98 -7.26
N ASP A 231 0.39 -5.17 -7.13
CA ASP A 231 -0.74 -5.60 -7.95
C ASP A 231 -1.94 -4.65 -7.80
N TRP A 232 -2.05 -3.96 -6.66
CA TRP A 232 -3.07 -2.93 -6.46
C TRP A 232 -2.79 -1.65 -7.24
N PHE A 233 -1.54 -1.19 -7.32
CA PHE A 233 -1.18 0.02 -8.09
C PHE A 233 -1.07 -0.20 -9.59
N ILE A 234 -0.74 -1.43 -10.02
CA ILE A 234 -0.59 -1.78 -11.43
C ILE A 234 -1.95 -1.91 -12.13
N GLN A 235 -3.06 -1.92 -11.39
CA GLN A 235 -4.40 -2.04 -11.95
C GLN A 235 -4.64 -1.07 -13.12
N SER A 236 -4.84 -1.63 -14.31
CA SER A 236 -5.19 -0.85 -15.50
C SER A 236 -6.62 -0.29 -15.34
N PRO A 237 -6.85 1.02 -15.53
CA PRO A 237 -8.21 1.51 -15.71
C PRO A 237 -8.90 0.80 -16.89
N PRO A 238 -10.22 0.57 -16.83
CA PRO A 238 -11.00 -0.11 -17.88
C PRO A 238 -10.83 0.50 -19.29
N GLU A 239 -10.47 1.78 -19.39
CA GLU A 239 -10.16 2.49 -20.64
C GLU A 239 -8.95 1.87 -21.38
N LEU A 240 -7.89 1.47 -20.65
CA LEU A 240 -6.69 0.85 -21.22
C LEU A 240 -6.95 -0.55 -21.75
N LEU A 241 -7.92 -1.29 -21.19
CA LEU A 241 -8.33 -2.60 -21.72
C LEU A 241 -9.02 -2.46 -23.08
N LYS A 242 -9.81 -1.41 -23.30
CA LYS A 242 -10.43 -1.13 -24.59
C LYS A 242 -9.40 -0.72 -25.65
N GLU A 243 -8.39 0.07 -25.26
CA GLU A 243 -7.27 0.44 -26.15
C GLU A 243 -6.35 -0.75 -26.44
N PHE A 244 -6.12 -1.62 -25.45
CA PHE A 244 -5.36 -2.86 -25.60
C PHE A 244 -6.07 -3.84 -26.55
N ASP A 245 -7.39 -4.03 -26.38
CA ASP A 245 -8.23 -4.80 -27.31
C ASP A 245 -8.19 -4.22 -28.72
N ALA A 246 -8.34 -2.91 -28.87
CA ALA A 246 -8.26 -2.25 -30.18
C ALA A 246 -6.87 -2.43 -30.83
N THR A 247 -5.81 -2.39 -30.03
CA THR A 247 -4.42 -2.55 -30.49
C THR A 247 -4.08 -3.99 -30.87
N LEU A 248 -4.54 -4.97 -30.10
CA LEU A 248 -4.40 -6.40 -30.42
C LEU A 248 -5.21 -6.76 -31.68
N ASN A 249 -6.45 -6.29 -31.78
CA ASN A 249 -7.29 -6.52 -32.95
C ASN A 249 -6.74 -5.85 -34.23
N ALA A 250 -5.88 -4.83 -34.10
CA ALA A 250 -5.19 -4.18 -35.22
C ALA A 250 -3.89 -4.90 -35.65
N LYS A 251 -3.45 -5.94 -34.93
CA LYS A 251 -2.23 -6.72 -35.19
C LYS A 251 -2.55 -8.21 -35.35
N PRO A 252 -3.06 -8.63 -36.53
CA PRO A 252 -3.49 -10.01 -36.78
C PRO A 252 -2.37 -11.05 -36.67
N GLU A 253 -1.10 -10.62 -36.60
CA GLU A 253 0.06 -11.47 -36.34
C GLU A 253 0.23 -11.89 -34.88
N ILE A 254 -0.48 -11.25 -33.94
CA ILE A 254 -0.46 -11.61 -32.52
C ILE A 254 -1.66 -12.52 -32.24
N ASP A 255 -1.39 -13.80 -32.00
CA ASP A 255 -2.38 -14.70 -31.43
C ASP A 255 -2.67 -14.28 -30.00
N ALA A 256 -3.91 -13.88 -29.73
CA ALA A 256 -4.36 -13.42 -28.42
C ALA A 256 -5.84 -13.75 -28.24
N PHE A 257 -6.21 -14.09 -27.00
CA PHE A 257 -7.57 -14.33 -26.58
C PHE A 257 -7.95 -13.33 -25.47
N VAL A 258 -9.09 -12.66 -25.63
CA VAL A 258 -9.64 -11.76 -24.61
C VAL A 258 -11.06 -12.15 -24.26
N LYS A 259 -11.30 -12.40 -22.98
CA LYS A 259 -12.62 -12.70 -22.41
C LYS A 259 -12.91 -11.73 -21.27
N VAL A 260 -14.02 -11.01 -21.39
CA VAL A 260 -14.51 -10.11 -20.34
C VAL A 260 -15.43 -10.88 -19.41
N PHE A 261 -15.11 -10.89 -18.12
CA PHE A 261 -15.99 -11.40 -17.07
C PHE A 261 -16.81 -10.22 -16.52
N PRO A 262 -18.14 -10.22 -16.66
CA PRO A 262 -18.95 -9.09 -16.22
C PRO A 262 -19.10 -9.07 -14.69
N GLY A 263 -19.05 -7.87 -14.10
CA GLY A 263 -19.38 -7.66 -12.68
C GLY A 263 -18.32 -8.14 -11.69
N VAL A 264 -17.08 -8.31 -12.14
CA VAL A 264 -15.93 -8.65 -11.29
C VAL A 264 -14.97 -7.46 -11.19
N SER A 265 -14.39 -7.23 -10.01
CA SER A 265 -13.37 -6.20 -9.78
C SER A 265 -12.02 -6.61 -10.40
N HIS A 266 -11.06 -5.70 -10.54
CA HIS A 266 -9.77 -6.08 -11.14
C HIS A 266 -9.01 -7.07 -10.24
N GLY A 267 -8.29 -8.03 -10.86
CA GLY A 267 -7.56 -9.08 -10.13
C GLY A 267 -8.47 -10.12 -9.47
N TRP A 268 -9.78 -10.09 -9.72
CA TRP A 268 -10.77 -11.07 -9.25
C TRP A 268 -10.39 -12.53 -9.49
N SER A 269 -9.58 -12.84 -10.50
CA SER A 269 -9.15 -14.20 -10.81
C SER A 269 -8.01 -14.69 -9.92
N VAL A 270 -7.39 -13.81 -9.12
CA VAL A 270 -6.28 -14.14 -8.23
C VAL A 270 -6.40 -13.51 -6.83
N ARG A 271 -7.34 -12.57 -6.64
CA ARG A 271 -7.65 -11.84 -5.40
C ARG A 271 -9.11 -12.05 -5.02
N TYR A 272 -9.53 -13.31 -4.96
CA TYR A 272 -10.83 -13.72 -4.44
C TYR A 272 -10.67 -14.25 -3.01
N LYS A 273 -11.76 -14.23 -2.24
CA LYS A 273 -11.77 -14.88 -0.93
C LYS A 273 -12.02 -16.37 -1.14
N ASP A 274 -11.23 -17.23 -0.49
CA ASP A 274 -11.34 -18.68 -0.64
C ASP A 274 -12.70 -19.23 -0.17
N ASP A 275 -13.43 -18.49 0.66
CA ASP A 275 -14.77 -18.81 1.15
C ASP A 275 -15.91 -18.27 0.25
N ASP A 276 -15.59 -17.48 -0.78
CA ASP A 276 -16.55 -17.06 -1.81
C ASP A 276 -16.53 -18.05 -2.99
N GLU A 277 -17.33 -19.12 -2.88
CA GLU A 277 -17.42 -20.18 -3.90
C GLU A 277 -17.72 -19.64 -5.31
N ALA A 278 -18.47 -18.54 -5.43
CA ALA A 278 -18.78 -17.95 -6.72
C ALA A 278 -17.56 -17.23 -7.32
N ALA A 279 -16.77 -16.55 -6.50
CA ALA A 279 -15.51 -15.95 -6.92
C ALA A 279 -14.46 -17.02 -7.28
N VAL A 280 -14.32 -18.07 -6.46
CA VAL A 280 -13.43 -19.23 -6.73
C VAL A 280 -13.78 -19.85 -8.08
N LYS A 281 -15.05 -20.19 -8.31
CA LYS A 281 -15.49 -20.83 -9.55
C LYS A 281 -15.22 -19.97 -10.79
N ARG A 282 -15.48 -18.66 -10.71
CA ARG A 282 -15.15 -17.75 -11.81
C ARG A 282 -13.64 -17.76 -12.05
N ALA A 283 -12.82 -17.71 -11.00
CA ALA A 283 -11.37 -17.64 -11.12
C ALA A 283 -10.80 -18.91 -11.76
N GLU A 284 -11.30 -20.08 -11.36
CA GLU A 284 -11.01 -21.37 -11.99
C GLU A 284 -11.40 -21.38 -13.48
N GLU A 285 -12.54 -20.80 -13.85
CA GLU A 285 -12.95 -20.66 -15.25
C GLU A 285 -11.94 -19.82 -16.05
N ALA A 286 -11.53 -18.65 -15.55
CA ALA A 286 -10.51 -17.83 -16.21
C ALA A 286 -9.15 -18.53 -16.33
N HIS A 287 -8.72 -19.24 -15.29
CA HIS A 287 -7.47 -20.01 -15.34
C HIS A 287 -7.55 -21.15 -16.35
N LYS A 288 -8.69 -21.83 -16.42
CA LYS A 288 -8.93 -22.87 -17.42
C LYS A 288 -8.90 -22.31 -18.83
N ASP A 289 -9.62 -21.22 -19.10
CA ASP A 289 -9.63 -20.59 -20.43
C ASP A 289 -8.21 -20.18 -20.88
N MET A 290 -7.40 -19.66 -19.96
CA MET A 290 -5.99 -19.33 -20.22
C MET A 290 -5.17 -20.57 -20.58
N LEU A 291 -5.29 -21.66 -19.80
CA LEU A 291 -4.58 -22.91 -20.06
C LEU A 291 -5.02 -23.57 -21.37
N ASP A 292 -6.33 -23.58 -21.64
CA ASP A 292 -6.92 -24.14 -22.85
C ASP A 292 -6.47 -23.37 -24.10
N TRP A 293 -6.20 -22.06 -24.00
CA TRP A 293 -5.61 -21.28 -25.09
C TRP A 293 -4.13 -21.62 -25.33
N PHE A 294 -3.32 -21.80 -24.27
CA PHE A 294 -1.89 -22.11 -24.40
C PHE A 294 -1.59 -23.47 -25.06
N ILE A 295 -2.55 -24.39 -25.08
CA ILE A 295 -2.37 -25.78 -25.55
C ILE A 295 -3.01 -26.05 -26.93
N GLN A 296 -3.56 -25.01 -27.59
CA GLN A 296 -4.08 -25.07 -28.95
C GLN A 296 -2.97 -24.94 -29.99
#